data_AF-A0A2H3ASY8-F1
#
_entry.id   AF-A0A2H3ASY8-F1
#
_cell.length_a   1.000
_cell.length_b   1.000
_cell.length_c   1.000
_cell.angle_alpha   90.00
_cell.angle_beta   90.00
_cell.angle_gamma   90.00
#
_symmetry.space_group_name_H-M   'P 1'
#
loop_
_entity.id
_entity.type
_entity.pdbx_description
1 polymer ?
#
loop_
_entity_poly.entity_id
_entity_poly.type
_entity_poly.pdbx_seq_one_letter_code
_entity_poly.pdbx_strand_id
1 'polypeptide(L)'
;MITTSTHNVGKIQMNEEEWRKRYHDIIFPLDLFELIPEERLEHAESLPEVTLSAFTETRHAESSILVPKQRSYIGRYPVIPSSLANTRCADLGAEGVLEKLNTTLSTAYTLEAPCLSSLLEDYITKDYDFGTAYARLRPI
;
A
#
# COMPACT_ATOMS: atom_id res chain seq x y z
N MET A 1 -35.59 -35.18 14.92
CA MET A 1 -34.33 -34.81 15.61
C MET A 1 -33.48 -34.04 14.61
N ILE A 2 -33.29 -32.74 14.83
CA ILE A 2 -32.45 -31.89 13.97
C ILE A 2 -31.12 -31.75 14.69
N THR A 3 -30.07 -32.39 14.18
CA THR A 3 -28.71 -32.22 14.70
C THR A 3 -28.08 -31.02 14.01
N THR A 4 -27.98 -29.90 14.73
CA THR A 4 -27.15 -28.75 14.34
C THR A 4 -25.68 -29.10 14.53
N SER A 5 -24.95 -29.31 13.44
CA SER A 5 -23.49 -29.43 13.44
C SER A 5 -22.87 -28.04 13.45
N THR A 6 -22.59 -27.50 14.64
CA THR A 6 -21.79 -26.30 14.82
C THR A 6 -20.36 -26.57 14.36
N HIS A 7 -20.02 -26.08 13.17
CA HIS A 7 -18.63 -26.03 12.71
C HIS A 7 -17.88 -24.97 13.53
N ASN A 8 -17.18 -25.42 14.56
CA ASN A 8 -16.18 -24.63 15.27
C ASN A 8 -14.97 -24.45 14.34
N VAL A 9 -14.97 -23.38 13.55
CA VAL A 9 -13.74 -22.89 12.93
C VAL A 9 -12.93 -22.26 14.07
N GLY A 10 -12.04 -23.06 14.66
CA GLY A 10 -11.11 -22.58 15.69
C GLY A 10 -10.37 -21.35 15.18
N LYS A 11 -10.52 -20.23 15.88
CA LYS A 11 -9.77 -19.00 15.61
C LYS A 11 -8.30 -19.28 15.86
N ILE A 12 -7.52 -19.49 14.80
CA ILE A 12 -6.06 -19.60 14.91
C ILE A 12 -5.53 -18.19 15.20
N GLN A 13 -5.25 -17.92 16.47
CA GLN A 13 -4.51 -16.75 16.91
C GLN A 13 -3.03 -17.01 16.62
N MET A 14 -2.53 -16.50 15.49
CA MET A 14 -1.13 -16.63 15.09
C MET A 14 -0.34 -15.40 15.57
N ASN A 15 0.72 -15.62 16.34
CA ASN A 15 1.55 -14.52 16.84
C ASN A 15 2.54 -14.04 15.77
N GLU A 16 3.20 -12.90 16.00
CA GLU A 16 4.12 -12.28 15.05
C GLU A 16 5.29 -13.19 14.66
N GLU A 17 5.86 -13.91 15.63
CA GLU A 17 6.98 -14.80 15.39
C GLU A 17 6.58 -16.01 14.54
N GLU A 18 5.39 -16.55 14.80
CA GLU A 18 4.81 -17.67 14.06
C GLU A 18 4.39 -17.25 12.64
N TRP A 19 3.79 -16.07 12.49
CA TRP A 19 3.48 -15.50 11.19
C TRP A 19 4.76 -15.31 10.36
N ARG A 20 5.81 -14.73 10.95
CA ARG A 20 7.09 -14.54 10.27
C ARG A 20 7.67 -15.88 9.83
N LYS A 21 7.73 -16.90 10.68
CA LYS A 21 8.23 -18.24 10.33
C LYS A 21 7.43 -18.87 9.18
N ARG A 22 6.11 -18.73 9.20
CA ARG A 22 5.22 -19.40 8.25
C ARG A 22 5.21 -18.76 6.86
N TYR A 23 5.37 -17.44 6.80
CA TYR A 23 5.36 -16.69 5.56
C TYR A 23 6.73 -16.20 5.13
N HIS A 24 7.78 -16.53 5.88
CA HIS A 24 9.17 -16.18 5.58
C HIS A 24 9.47 -16.49 4.12
N ASP A 25 9.32 -17.75 3.70
CA ASP A 25 9.70 -18.21 2.36
C ASP A 25 8.76 -17.73 1.23
N ILE A 26 7.52 -17.32 1.55
CA ILE A 26 6.54 -16.77 0.59
C ILE A 26 6.74 -15.26 0.42
N ILE A 27 7.15 -14.58 1.48
CA ILE A 27 7.50 -13.16 1.50
C ILE A 27 8.95 -12.97 1.06
N PHE A 28 9.82 -13.98 1.14
CA PHE A 28 11.21 -14.06 0.65
C PHE A 28 11.32 -14.15 -0.89
N PRO A 29 10.52 -13.38 -1.64
CA PRO A 29 11.11 -12.57 -2.70
C PRO A 29 11.49 -11.15 -2.23
N LEU A 30 11.16 -10.76 -0.99
CA LEU A 30 11.52 -9.48 -0.35
C LEU A 30 12.85 -9.51 0.41
N ASP A 31 13.46 -10.68 0.59
CA ASP A 31 14.90 -10.78 0.89
C ASP A 31 15.76 -10.60 -0.36
N LEU A 32 15.18 -9.95 -1.38
CA LEU A 32 15.93 -9.11 -2.29
C LEU A 32 16.73 -8.03 -1.55
N PHE A 33 16.60 -7.84 -0.21
CA PHE A 33 17.42 -6.93 0.60
C PHE A 33 18.94 -7.10 0.38
N GLU A 34 19.43 -8.32 0.11
CA GLU A 34 20.85 -8.57 -0.20
C GLU A 34 21.25 -8.33 -1.68
N LEU A 35 20.27 -8.09 -2.56
CA LEU A 35 20.46 -7.76 -3.98
C LEU A 35 19.91 -6.38 -4.36
N ILE A 36 19.48 -5.58 -3.38
CA ILE A 36 19.10 -4.19 -3.59
C ILE A 36 20.40 -3.43 -3.90
N PRO A 37 20.58 -2.86 -5.10
CA PRO A 37 21.69 -1.95 -5.34
C PRO A 37 21.61 -0.81 -4.32
N GLU A 38 22.74 -0.35 -3.78
CA GLU A 38 22.82 0.74 -2.78
C GLU A 38 21.90 1.93 -3.10
N GLU A 39 21.72 2.25 -4.39
CA GLU A 39 20.79 3.28 -4.89
C GLU A 39 19.33 3.11 -4.44
N ARG A 40 18.83 1.88 -4.33
CA ARG A 40 17.46 1.59 -3.85
C ARG A 40 17.37 1.65 -2.31
N LEU A 41 18.49 1.44 -1.59
CA LEU A 41 18.55 1.65 -0.14
C LEU A 41 18.53 3.15 0.19
N GLU A 42 19.33 3.96 -0.52
CA GLU A 42 19.31 5.43 -0.38
C GLU A 42 17.93 6.02 -0.75
N HIS A 43 17.30 5.50 -1.82
CA HIS A 43 15.95 5.91 -2.18
C HIS A 43 14.95 5.59 -1.06
N ALA A 44 15.03 4.41 -0.42
CA ALA A 44 14.17 4.05 0.68
C ALA A 44 14.36 4.96 1.93
N GLU A 45 15.57 5.45 2.19
CA GLU A 45 15.83 6.39 3.28
C GLU A 45 15.20 7.78 3.02
N SER A 46 15.14 8.20 1.75
CA SER A 46 14.52 9.47 1.33
C SER A 46 12.99 9.47 1.33
N LEU A 47 12.35 8.30 1.45
CA LEU A 47 10.89 8.19 1.46
C LEU A 47 10.30 8.62 2.82
N PRO A 48 9.09 9.22 2.83
CA PRO A 48 8.42 9.59 4.05
C PRO A 48 8.03 8.34 4.86
N GLU A 49 8.13 8.41 6.18
CA GLU A 49 7.58 7.39 7.05
C GLU A 49 6.05 7.51 7.12
N VAL A 50 5.36 6.41 6.85
CA VAL A 50 3.91 6.33 6.85
C VAL A 50 3.46 5.45 8.01
N THR A 51 2.39 5.88 8.69
CA THR A 51 1.67 5.08 9.68
C THR A 51 0.28 4.73 9.16
N LEU A 52 -0.02 3.45 9.05
CA LEU A 52 -1.36 2.93 8.78
C LEU A 52 -1.84 2.11 9.97
N SER A 53 -3.14 2.15 10.24
CA SER A 53 -3.77 1.33 11.27
C SER A 53 -5.04 0.68 10.72
N ALA A 54 -5.32 -0.54 11.19
CA ALA A 54 -6.53 -1.26 10.85
C ALA A 54 -7.79 -0.45 11.18
N PHE A 55 -7.76 0.35 12.24
CA PHE A 55 -8.88 1.18 12.62
C PHE A 55 -9.16 2.26 11.57
N THR A 56 -8.15 2.96 11.09
CA THR A 56 -8.32 3.97 10.03
C THR A 56 -8.73 3.32 8.71
N GLU A 57 -8.12 2.19 8.37
CA GLU A 57 -8.32 1.50 7.09
C GLU A 57 -9.66 0.75 7.00
N THR A 58 -10.14 0.16 8.10
CA THR A 58 -11.29 -0.77 8.09
C THR A 58 -12.35 -0.46 9.14
N ARG A 59 -12.08 0.47 10.07
CA ARG A 59 -12.90 0.76 11.27
C ARG A 59 -13.03 -0.40 12.26
N HIS A 60 -12.23 -1.44 12.12
CA HIS A 60 -12.15 -2.51 13.09
C HIS A 60 -11.09 -2.24 14.14
N ALA A 61 -11.31 -2.74 15.36
CA ALA A 61 -10.31 -2.68 16.41
C ALA A 61 -9.07 -3.49 15.98
N GLU A 62 -7.88 -2.94 16.20
CA GLU A 62 -6.62 -3.61 15.84
C GLU A 62 -6.50 -5.01 16.47
N SER A 63 -6.97 -5.17 17.70
CA SER A 63 -6.99 -6.47 18.41
C SER A 63 -7.84 -7.55 17.72
N SER A 64 -8.77 -7.16 16.84
CA SER A 64 -9.58 -8.09 16.05
C SER A 64 -8.88 -8.62 14.80
N ILE A 65 -7.82 -7.95 14.35
CA ILE A 65 -7.04 -8.37 13.18
C ILE A 65 -6.02 -9.43 13.61
N LEU A 66 -6.01 -10.57 12.93
CA LEU A 66 -5.12 -11.69 13.29
C LEU A 66 -3.69 -11.48 12.81
N VAL A 67 -3.49 -10.78 11.70
CA VAL A 67 -2.17 -10.55 11.10
C VAL A 67 -1.54 -9.28 11.69
N PRO A 68 -0.41 -9.35 12.42
CA PRO A 68 0.15 -8.19 13.12
C PRO A 68 0.45 -7.00 12.21
N LYS A 69 1.06 -7.22 11.05
CA LYS A 69 1.37 -6.15 10.07
C LYS A 69 0.12 -5.57 9.37
N GLN A 70 -1.04 -6.18 9.53
CA GLN A 70 -2.32 -5.58 9.11
C GLN A 70 -2.99 -4.80 10.24
N ARG A 71 -2.58 -4.98 11.52
CA ARG A 71 -3.06 -4.18 12.65
C ARG A 71 -2.55 -2.76 12.54
N SER A 72 -1.25 -2.63 12.35
CA SER A 72 -0.57 -1.39 12.14
C SER A 72 0.66 -1.63 11.27
N TYR A 73 0.96 -0.62 10.47
CA TYR A 73 2.16 -0.55 9.66
C TYR A 73 2.82 0.80 9.93
N ILE A 74 4.08 0.77 10.31
CA ILE A 74 4.93 1.95 10.39
C ILE A 74 6.17 1.64 9.55
N GLY A 75 6.45 2.47 8.56
CA GLY A 75 7.64 2.30 7.74
C GLY A 75 7.71 3.28 6.59
N ARG A 76 8.85 3.26 5.91
CA ARG A 76 9.18 4.18 4.82
C ARG A 76 8.89 3.63 3.43
N TYR A 77 8.41 2.39 3.32
CA TYR A 77 7.93 1.96 2.01
C TYR A 77 6.72 2.81 1.64
N PRO A 78 6.57 3.18 0.35
CA PRO A 78 5.63 4.20 -0.07
C PRO A 78 4.21 3.62 -0.14
N VAL A 79 3.68 3.16 0.99
CA VAL A 79 2.35 2.57 1.13
C VAL A 79 1.33 3.69 1.25
N ILE A 80 0.19 3.56 0.58
CA ILE A 80 -0.90 4.55 0.58
C ILE A 80 -2.09 4.04 1.41
N PRO A 81 -2.82 4.93 2.11
CA PRO A 81 -4.05 4.55 2.80
C PRO A 81 -5.16 4.21 1.79
N SER A 82 -6.08 3.33 2.17
CA SER A 82 -7.21 2.92 1.32
C SER A 82 -8.10 4.09 0.92
N SER A 83 -8.30 5.07 1.81
CA SER A 83 -9.07 6.28 1.48
C SER A 83 -8.46 7.03 0.31
N LEU A 84 -7.12 7.12 0.26
CA LEU A 84 -6.42 7.74 -0.86
C LEU A 84 -6.50 6.84 -2.10
N ALA A 85 -6.18 5.55 -1.97
CA ALA A 85 -6.21 4.61 -3.08
C ALA A 85 -7.57 4.60 -3.81
N ASN A 86 -8.67 4.70 -3.05
CA ASN A 86 -10.04 4.70 -3.58
C ASN A 86 -10.51 6.08 -4.09
N THR A 87 -9.70 7.14 -3.98
CA THR A 87 -10.07 8.45 -4.49
C THR A 87 -9.97 8.44 -6.02
N ARG A 88 -11.02 8.87 -6.74
CA ARG A 88 -10.99 8.95 -8.21
C ARG A 88 -9.97 10.00 -8.64
N CYS A 89 -9.21 9.72 -9.68
CA CYS A 89 -8.30 10.71 -10.27
C CYS A 89 -9.06 11.98 -10.71
N ALA A 90 -10.29 11.83 -11.19
CA ALA A 90 -11.16 12.94 -11.55
C ALA A 90 -11.48 13.89 -10.38
N ASP A 91 -11.59 13.38 -9.15
CA ASP A 91 -11.87 14.19 -7.96
C ASP A 91 -10.65 15.00 -7.51
N LEU A 92 -9.45 14.59 -7.93
CA LEU A 92 -8.17 15.23 -7.61
C LEU A 92 -7.69 16.19 -8.70
N GLY A 93 -8.06 15.93 -9.97
CA GLY A 93 -7.46 16.59 -11.13
C GLY A 93 -6.00 16.19 -11.35
N ALA A 94 -5.42 16.59 -12.50
CA ALA A 94 -4.07 16.18 -12.87
C ALA A 94 -3.00 16.69 -11.88
N GLU A 95 -3.15 17.93 -11.42
CA GLU A 95 -2.28 18.52 -10.39
C GLU A 95 -2.36 17.77 -9.07
N GLY A 96 -3.56 17.45 -8.59
CA GLY A 96 -3.75 16.74 -7.33
C GLY A 96 -3.25 15.28 -7.39
N VAL A 97 -3.41 14.60 -8.52
CA VAL A 97 -2.82 13.26 -8.72
C VAL A 97 -1.29 13.35 -8.68
N LEU A 98 -0.69 14.33 -9.39
CA LEU A 98 0.76 14.49 -9.43
C LEU A 98 1.33 14.85 -8.06
N GLU A 99 0.70 15.77 -7.33
CA GLU A 99 1.11 16.18 -5.98
C GLU A 99 1.18 14.97 -5.04
N LYS A 100 0.16 14.12 -5.06
CA LYS A 100 0.11 12.94 -4.20
C LYS A 100 1.11 11.88 -4.60
N LEU A 101 1.35 11.68 -5.90
CA LEU A 101 2.42 10.79 -6.38
C LEU A 101 3.79 11.29 -5.93
N ASN A 102 4.08 12.57 -6.13
CA ASN A 102 5.32 13.22 -5.69
C ASN A 102 5.54 13.08 -4.18
N THR A 103 4.49 13.32 -3.40
CA THR A 103 4.54 13.16 -1.93
C THR A 103 4.80 11.71 -1.54
N THR A 104 4.10 10.76 -2.16
CA THR A 104 4.19 9.33 -1.83
C THR A 104 5.54 8.72 -2.23
N LEU A 105 6.08 9.15 -3.38
CA LEU A 105 7.30 8.61 -3.97
C LEU A 105 8.54 9.47 -3.70
N SER A 106 8.41 10.56 -2.93
CA SER A 106 9.48 11.54 -2.69
C SER A 106 10.10 12.07 -4.00
N THR A 107 9.25 12.36 -4.99
CA THR A 107 9.65 12.92 -6.30
C THR A 107 9.21 14.38 -6.45
N ALA A 108 9.74 15.07 -7.48
CA ALA A 108 9.46 16.48 -7.75
C ALA A 108 9.09 16.74 -9.22
N TYR A 109 8.31 15.84 -9.82
CA TYR A 109 7.87 15.99 -11.20
C TYR A 109 6.88 17.15 -11.36
N THR A 110 6.85 17.76 -12.54
CA THR A 110 5.93 18.85 -12.90
C THR A 110 5.11 18.48 -14.13
N LEU A 111 3.97 19.15 -14.33
CA LEU A 111 3.13 18.96 -15.52
C LEU A 111 3.72 19.60 -16.79
N GLU A 112 4.90 20.21 -16.71
CA GLU A 112 5.61 20.75 -17.89
C GLU A 112 6.02 19.65 -18.87
N ALA A 113 6.17 18.41 -18.39
CA ALA A 113 6.42 17.25 -19.22
C ALA A 113 5.12 16.83 -19.96
N PRO A 114 5.04 17.00 -21.31
CA PRO A 114 3.78 16.79 -22.03
C PRO A 114 3.27 15.34 -21.97
N CYS A 115 4.18 14.37 -21.91
CA CYS A 115 3.84 12.95 -21.79
C CYS A 115 3.21 12.62 -20.44
N LEU A 116 3.70 13.22 -19.35
CA LEU A 116 3.16 13.02 -18.02
C LEU A 116 1.78 13.67 -17.90
N SER A 117 1.65 14.92 -18.34
CA SER A 117 0.37 15.62 -18.37
C SER A 117 -0.68 14.82 -19.15
N SER A 118 -0.36 14.38 -20.37
CA SER A 118 -1.28 13.56 -21.20
C SER A 118 -1.67 12.24 -20.53
N LEU A 119 -0.73 11.60 -19.82
CA LEU A 119 -0.98 10.34 -19.11
C LEU A 119 -1.93 10.53 -17.93
N LEU A 120 -1.77 11.60 -17.15
CA LEU A 120 -2.64 11.89 -16.02
C LEU A 120 -4.06 12.26 -16.49
N GLU A 121 -4.18 13.00 -17.59
CA GLU A 121 -5.47 13.27 -18.23
C GLU A 121 -6.16 12.00 -18.74
N ASP A 122 -5.39 11.03 -19.25
CA ASP A 122 -5.92 9.72 -19.64
C ASP A 122 -6.46 8.93 -18.43
N TYR A 123 -5.78 8.97 -17.29
CA TYR A 123 -6.28 8.35 -16.05
C TYR A 123 -7.56 9.00 -15.53
N ILE A 124 -7.68 10.31 -15.64
CA ILE A 124 -8.91 11.06 -15.30
C ILE A 124 -10.04 10.67 -16.25
N THR A 125 -9.79 10.67 -17.55
CA THR A 125 -10.79 10.37 -18.58
C THR A 125 -11.28 8.92 -18.49
N LYS A 126 -10.39 7.98 -18.13
CA LYS A 126 -10.71 6.56 -17.92
C LYS A 126 -11.32 6.25 -16.56
N ASP A 127 -11.50 7.27 -15.74
CA ASP A 127 -12.08 7.14 -14.42
C ASP A 127 -11.32 6.18 -13.49
N TYR A 128 -9.99 6.22 -13.56
CA TYR A 128 -9.16 5.45 -12.66
C TYR A 128 -9.15 6.05 -11.26
N ASP A 129 -9.01 5.17 -10.27
CA ASP A 129 -8.69 5.57 -8.92
C ASP A 129 -7.17 5.82 -8.74
N PHE A 130 -6.83 6.53 -7.67
CA PHE A 130 -5.45 6.86 -7.36
C PHE A 130 -4.61 5.60 -7.12
N GLY A 131 -5.18 4.54 -6.53
CA GLY A 131 -4.50 3.27 -6.29
C GLY A 131 -4.03 2.61 -7.58
N THR A 132 -4.86 2.64 -8.62
CA THR A 132 -4.54 2.14 -9.97
C THR A 132 -3.45 2.98 -10.62
N ALA A 133 -3.55 4.31 -10.54
CA ALA A 133 -2.52 5.21 -11.05
C ALA A 133 -1.17 4.98 -10.36
N TYR A 134 -1.17 4.91 -9.03
CA TYR A 134 0.00 4.63 -8.21
C TYR A 134 0.63 3.27 -8.54
N ALA A 135 -0.17 2.20 -8.68
CA ALA A 135 0.34 0.88 -9.01
C ALA A 135 1.04 0.83 -10.38
N ARG A 136 0.61 1.66 -11.34
CA ARG A 136 1.21 1.75 -12.68
C ARG A 136 2.46 2.61 -12.73
N LEU A 137 2.60 3.57 -11.82
CA LEU A 137 3.66 4.58 -11.86
C LEU A 137 4.75 4.37 -10.82
N ARG A 138 4.50 3.58 -9.76
CA ARG A 138 5.53 3.27 -8.78
C ARG A 138 6.67 2.46 -9.44
N PRO A 139 7.93 2.80 -9.18
CA PRO A 139 9.07 1.98 -9.60
C PRO A 139 9.01 0.58 -8.97
N ILE A 140 9.58 -0.43 -9.66
CA ILE A 140 9.75 -1.81 -9.15
C ILE A 140 11.09 -1.91 -8.41
#